data_AF-A0A524L710-F1
#
_entry.id   AF-A0A524L710-F1
#
_cell.length_a   1.000
_cell.length_b   1.000
_cell.length_c   1.000
_cell.angle_alpha   90.00
_cell.angle_beta   90.00
_cell.angle_gamma   90.00
#
_symmetry.space_group_name_H-M   'P 1'
#
loop_
_entity.id
_entity.type
_entity.pdbx_description
1 polymer ?
#
loop_
_entity_poly.entity_id
_entity_poly.type
_entity_poly.pdbx_seq_one_letter_code
_entity_poly.pdbx_strand_id
1 'polypeptide(L)' 'MAKAQTFADKVKQKAAAEAAKVIKVVYSFKSPDTGAWRFAEKFVRVSPQEDEIQVIDKEVKIGKAQLEKN' A
#
# COMPACT_ATOMS: atom_id res chain seq x y z
N MET A 1 10.32 35.21 8.53
CA MET A 1 11.57 34.53 8.94
C MET A 1 11.36 33.03 8.87
N ALA A 2 12.00 32.35 7.92
CA ALA A 2 11.93 30.89 7.83
C ALA A 2 12.65 30.28 9.05
N LYS A 3 11.94 29.49 9.85
CA LYS A 3 12.55 28.77 10.97
C LYS A 3 13.65 27.86 10.41
N ALA A 4 14.89 28.08 10.86
CA ALA A 4 16.04 27.28 10.43
C ALA A 4 15.82 25.83 10.89
N GLN A 5 15.47 24.95 9.95
CA GLN A 5 15.30 23.53 10.22
C GLN A 5 16.67 22.91 10.52
N THR A 6 16.82 22.34 11.72
CA THR A 6 18.11 21.79 12.16
C THR A 6 18.40 20.45 11.45
N PHE A 7 19.68 20.07 11.35
CA PHE A 7 20.07 18.79 10.76
C PHE A 7 19.46 17.60 11.53
N ALA A 8 19.29 17.73 12.86
CA ALA A 8 18.61 16.73 13.67
C ALA A 8 17.12 16.57 13.29
N ASP A 9 16.43 17.67 12.97
CA ASP A 9 15.05 17.61 12.48
C ASP A 9 14.95 16.94 11.10
N LYS A 10 15.91 17.20 10.21
CA LYS A 10 15.98 16.54 8.90
C LYS A 10 16.25 15.04 9.04
N VAL A 11 17.12 14.63 9.96
CA VAL A 11 17.43 13.20 10.20
C VAL A 11 16.22 12.47 10.80
N LYS A 12 15.50 13.07 11.76
CA LYS A 12 14.26 12.49 12.32
C LYS A 12 13.17 12.35 11.26
N GLN A 13 13.01 13.36 10.40
CA GLN A 13 12.05 13.32 9.30
C GLN A 13 12.43 12.26 8.25
N LYS A 14 13.72 12.06 7.99
CA LYS A 14 14.23 11.05 7.06
C LYS A 14 14.08 9.62 7.62
N ALA A 15 14.35 9.42 8.90
CA ALA A 15 14.13 8.14 9.59
C ALA A 15 12.64 7.76 9.67
N ALA A 16 11.75 8.75 9.84
CA ALA A 16 10.31 8.53 9.76
C ALA A 16 9.81 8.22 8.34
N ALA A 17 10.50 8.71 7.30
CA ALA A 17 10.19 8.43 5.90
C ALA A 17 10.79 7.09 5.40
N GLU A 18 11.93 6.64 5.94
CA GLU A 18 12.60 5.37 5.61
C GLU A 18 11.92 4.13 6.20
N ALA A 19 11.05 4.29 7.20
CA ALA A 19 10.44 3.17 7.89
C ALA A 19 9.14 2.66 7.22
N ALA A 20 8.66 3.33 6.16
CA ALA A 20 7.51 2.86 5.40
C ALA A 20 7.90 1.69 4.48
N LYS A 21 7.44 0.48 4.79
CA LYS A 21 7.65 -0.70 3.93
C LYS A 21 6.69 -0.65 2.74
N VAL A 22 7.16 -1.04 1.56
CA VAL A 22 6.31 -1.16 0.37
C VAL A 22 6.09 -2.63 0.06
N ILE A 23 4.83 -3.05 0.05
CA ILE A 23 4.41 -4.43 -0.20
C ILE A 23 3.69 -4.49 -1.55
N LYS A 24 4.07 -5.43 -2.40
CA LYS A 24 3.35 -5.75 -3.64
C LYS A 24 2.28 -6.79 -3.34
N VAL A 25 1.02 -6.37 -3.37
CA VAL A 25 -0.14 -7.26 -3.20
C VAL A 25 -0.58 -7.72 -4.58
N VAL A 26 -0.59 -9.03 -4.80
CA VAL A 26 -1.05 -9.66 -6.04
C VAL A 26 -2.27 -10.51 -5.72
N TYR A 27 -3.37 -10.30 -6.43
CA TYR A 27 -4.58 -11.09 -6.28
C TYR A 27 -5.12 -11.52 -7.64
N SER A 28 -5.66 -12.73 -7.68
CA SER A 28 -6.32 -13.29 -8.86
C SER A 28 -7.82 -13.01 -8.82
N PHE A 29 -8.40 -12.84 -10.00
CA PHE A 29 -9.84 -12.70 -10.20
C PHE A 29 -10.27 -13.34 -11.51
N LYS A 30 -11.54 -13.68 -11.60
CA LYS A 30 -12.13 -14.18 -12.84
C LYS A 30 -12.65 -12.99 -13.65
N SER A 31 -12.18 -12.82 -14.88
CA SER A 31 -12.63 -11.76 -15.77
C SER A 31 -14.13 -11.92 -16.06
N PRO A 32 -14.94 -10.85 -15.90
CA PRO A 32 -16.37 -10.90 -16.21
C PRO A 32 -16.63 -11.10 -17.71
N ASP A 33 -15.78 -10.51 -18.57
CA ASP A 33 -15.96 -10.56 -20.02
C ASP A 33 -15.61 -11.91 -20.64
N THR A 34 -14.52 -12.52 -20.16
CA THR A 34 -13.90 -13.69 -20.83
C THR A 34 -13.92 -14.96 -19.99
N GLY A 35 -14.27 -14.87 -18.70
CA GLY A 35 -14.24 -15.98 -17.76
C GLY A 35 -12.83 -16.50 -17.43
N ALA A 36 -11.78 -15.92 -18.01
CA ALA A 36 -10.39 -16.28 -17.76
C ALA A 36 -9.90 -15.75 -16.41
N TRP A 37 -8.96 -16.45 -15.79
CA TRP A 37 -8.25 -15.96 -14.61
C TRP A 37 -7.28 -14.85 -15.00
N ARG A 38 -7.43 -13.69 -14.37
CA ARG A 38 -6.54 -12.55 -14.48
C ARG A 38 -5.94 -12.22 -13.12
N PHE A 39 -4.83 -11.50 -13.13
CA PHE A 39 -4.15 -11.05 -11.93
C PHE A 39 -4.10 -9.53 -11.91
N ALA A 40 -4.36 -8.94 -10.75
CA ALA A 40 -4.18 -7.53 -10.49
C ALA A 40 -3.09 -7.36 -9.43
N GLU A 41 -2.28 -6.32 -9.60
CA GLU A 41 -1.21 -5.97 -8.67
C GLU A 41 -1.39 -4.54 -8.14
N LYS A 42 -1.09 -4.36 -6.86
CA LYS A 42 -1.10 -3.05 -6.21
C LYS A 42 0.06 -2.94 -5.25
N PHE A 43 0.76 -1.82 -5.33
CA PHE A 43 1.79 -1.47 -4.34
C PHE A 43 1.13 -0.73 -3.18
N VAL A 44 1.31 -1.27 -1.98
CA VAL A 44 0.76 -0.72 -0.74
C VAL A 44 1.92 -0.28 0.14
N ARG A 45 1.85 0.94 0.65
CA ARG A 45 2.80 1.45 1.64
C ARG A 45 2.25 1.14 3.02
N VAL A 46 3.03 0.46 3.85
CA VAL A 46 2.70 0.15 5.24
C VAL A 46 3.56 0.98 6.15
N SER A 47 2.93 1.75 7.02
CA SER A 47 3.62 2.56 8.01
C SER A 47 4.14 1.66 9.16
N PRO A 48 5.21 2.06 9.87
CA PRO A 48 5.78 1.24 10.94
C PRO A 48 4.82 0.91 12.10
N GLN A 49 3.80 1.76 12.28
CA GLN A 49 2.81 1.59 13.35
C GLN A 49 1.61 0.72 12.92
N GLU A 50 1.55 0.28 11.66
CA GLU A 50 0.45 -0.51 11.12
C GLU A 50 0.80 -2.00 11.08
N ASP A 51 -0.19 -2.84 11.36
CA ASP A 51 -0.06 -4.28 11.18
C ASP A 51 -0.10 -4.61 9.67
N GLU A 52 1.00 -5.16 9.16
CA GLU A 52 1.17 -5.50 7.74
C GLU A 52 0.07 -6.43 7.23
N ILE A 53 -0.31 -7.46 8.01
CA ILE A 53 -1.28 -8.47 7.60
C ILE A 53 -2.67 -7.83 7.49
N GLN A 54 -3.03 -6.97 8.45
CA GLN A 54 -4.32 -6.27 8.43
C GLN A 54 -4.43 -5.31 7.24
N VAL A 55 -3.35 -4.59 6.91
CA VAL A 55 -3.32 -3.69 5.75
C VAL A 55 -3.47 -4.48 4.45
N ILE A 56 -2.74 -5.60 4.31
CA ILE A 56 -2.84 -6.47 3.12
C ILE A 56 -4.25 -7.03 2.96
N ASP A 57 -4.85 -7.57 4.02
CA ASP A 57 -6.20 -8.17 3.95
C ASP A 57 -7.27 -7.14 3.57
N LYS A 58 -7.18 -5.92 4.12
CA LYS A 58 -8.06 -4.81 3.76
C LYS A 58 -7.93 -4.45 2.29
N GLU A 59 -6.70 -4.34 1.78
CA GLU A 59 -6.45 -3.99 0.39
C GLU A 59 -6.90 -5.07 -0.59
N VAL A 60 -6.74 -6.35 -0.24
CA VAL A 60 -7.27 -7.47 -1.04
C VAL A 60 -8.80 -7.42 -1.10
N LYS A 61 -9.48 -7.14 0.02
CA LYS A 61 -10.95 -7.02 0.06
C LYS A 61 -11.47 -5.85 -0.79
N ILE A 62 -10.80 -4.69 -0.72
CA ILE A 62 -11.14 -3.53 -1.55
C ILE A 62 -10.94 -3.85 -3.04
N GLY A 63 -9.80 -4.46 -3.39
CA GLY A 63 -9.49 -4.84 -4.77
C GLY A 63 -10.52 -5.81 -5.35
N LYS A 64 -10.93 -6.83 -4.58
CA LYS A 64 -12.00 -7.74 -4.99
C LYS A 64 -13.34 -7.02 -5.21
N ALA A 65 -13.75 -6.16 -4.26
CA ALA A 65 -15.01 -5.44 -4.36
C ALA A 65 -15.06 -4.45 -5.54
N GLN A 66 -13.92 -3.90 -5.97
CA GLN A 66 -13.84 -3.05 -7.16
C GLN A 66 -13.99 -3.84 -8.46
N LEU A 67 -13.51 -5.09 -8.48
CA LEU A 67 -13.60 -5.95 -9.65
C LEU A 67 -14.98 -6.59 -9.81
N GLU A 68 -15.70 -6.86 -8.73
CA GLU A 68 -17.07 -7.40 -8.77
C GLU A 68 -18.12 -6.37 -9.17
N LYS A 69 -17.79 -5.07 -9.12
CA LYS A 69 -18.69 -3.96 -9.49
C LYS A 69 -18.60 -3.52 -10.96
N ASN A 70 -17.60 -4.02 -11.69
CA ASN A 70 -17.39 -3.75 -13.11
C ASN A 70 -17.80 -4.96 -13.95
#